data_AF-A0A965Y0P5-F1
#
_entry.id   AF-A0A965Y0P5-F1
#
_cell.length_a   1.000
_cell.length_b   1.000
_cell.length_c   1.000
_cell.angle_alpha   90.00
_cell.angle_beta   90.00
_cell.angle_gamma   90.00
#
_symmetry.space_group_name_H-M   'P 1'
#
loop_
_entity.id
_entity.type
_entity.pdbx_description
1 polymer ?
#
loop_
_entity_poly.entity_id
_entity_poly.type
_entity_poly.pdbx_seq_one_letter_code
_entity_poly.pdbx_strand_id
1 'polypeptide(L)'
;MTCGKPVESSGQEQMDQIAQHEPTPVSPLPGTPSQGANTWQPPVPPVSPDPSYQAAAPGGMPPMVPLPKKRRTGCLIVIIILLILLLAIAGLAAMVFGLFGPKNLGVEYTEADYQSAMEKIGTEIIFDGQEGDNLRELTLELKEDGTQYPVAEFDWQHDNFQRRSFELTPEEATALCNEIAPAFYWFERTQVDILPGGIVEASGTLRLRKALQDHYPELIDEVPFPIFRKVNLYARGGIEIRENSLDLAPDTFRTGPIEGISTDMLDENAHYFEPLYTSIPGLVIHSLEVTDEGTFAVDATIPQRTTVTRRQP
;
A
#
# COMPACT_ATOMS: atom_id res chain seq x y z
N MET A 1 51.78 14.66 45.85
CA MET A 1 51.32 14.16 47.16
C MET A 1 49.98 13.50 46.96
N THR A 2 49.88 12.26 47.47
CA THR A 2 48.71 11.37 47.60
C THR A 2 47.95 10.95 46.35
N CYS A 3 48.40 9.79 45.82
CA CYS A 3 47.62 8.82 45.05
C CYS A 3 46.43 8.28 45.87
N GLY A 4 45.30 8.05 45.20
CA GLY A 4 44.12 7.34 45.72
C GLY A 4 43.74 6.20 44.77
N LYS A 5 43.42 5.04 45.37
CA LYS A 5 43.38 3.67 44.83
C LYS A 5 42.28 3.36 43.81
N PRO A 6 42.43 2.30 43.00
CA PRO A 6 41.35 1.71 42.21
C PRO A 6 40.45 0.82 43.07
N VAL A 7 39.16 0.79 42.75
CA VAL A 7 38.16 -0.12 43.33
C VAL A 7 38.01 -1.31 42.39
N GLU A 8 38.53 -2.47 42.81
CA GLU A 8 38.07 -3.77 42.36
C GLU A 8 36.75 -4.09 43.08
N SER A 9 35.73 -4.49 42.32
CA SER A 9 34.58 -5.19 42.88
C SER A 9 34.20 -6.32 41.93
N SER A 10 34.53 -7.51 42.41
CA SER A 10 34.10 -8.85 42.02
C SER A 10 32.60 -8.94 41.74
N GLY A 11 32.24 -9.55 40.62
CA GLY A 11 30.87 -9.88 40.23
C GLY A 11 30.84 -10.96 39.15
N GLN A 12 31.62 -12.03 39.32
CA GLN A 12 31.49 -13.28 38.60
C GLN A 12 31.20 -14.36 39.64
N GLU A 13 29.96 -14.86 39.69
CA GLU A 13 29.56 -16.21 40.13
C GLU A 13 28.03 -16.23 40.34
N GLN A 14 27.29 -16.67 39.33
CA GLN A 14 26.04 -17.46 39.42
C GLN A 14 25.27 -17.38 38.10
N MET A 15 25.58 -18.26 37.16
CA MET A 15 24.60 -18.76 36.19
C MET A 15 25.16 -20.01 35.49
N ASP A 16 25.31 -21.08 36.27
CA ASP A 16 25.50 -22.44 35.75
C ASP A 16 24.70 -23.39 36.66
N GLN A 17 23.40 -23.51 36.36
CA GLN A 17 22.55 -24.63 36.79
C GLN A 17 21.15 -24.49 36.15
N ILE A 18 21.04 -24.82 34.86
CA ILE A 18 19.80 -25.37 34.31
C ILE A 18 20.17 -26.69 33.65
N ALA A 19 20.19 -27.72 34.48
CA ALA A 19 20.30 -29.10 34.06
C ALA A 19 18.95 -29.53 33.45
N GLN A 20 19.02 -30.01 32.21
CA GLN A 20 18.42 -31.27 31.77
C GLN A 20 16.98 -31.53 32.25
N HIS A 21 16.00 -31.10 31.46
CA HIS A 21 14.71 -31.76 31.39
C HIS A 21 14.63 -32.53 30.06
N GLU A 22 14.80 -33.85 30.17
CA GLU A 22 14.42 -34.79 29.12
C GLU A 22 12.89 -34.71 28.90
N PRO A 23 12.41 -34.63 27.65
CA PRO A 23 11.00 -34.79 27.37
C PRO A 23 10.61 -36.26 27.53
N THR A 24 9.66 -36.51 28.44
CA THR A 24 8.97 -37.80 28.60
C THR A 24 8.33 -38.26 27.26
N PRO A 25 8.46 -39.55 26.89
CA PRO A 25 7.83 -40.08 25.69
C PRO A 25 6.30 -40.13 25.85
N VAL A 26 5.60 -39.44 24.96
CA VAL A 26 4.13 -39.44 24.89
C VAL A 26 3.67 -40.79 24.33
N SER A 27 2.81 -41.48 25.07
CA SER A 27 2.18 -42.73 24.63
C SER A 27 1.23 -42.48 23.44
N PRO A 28 1.17 -43.39 22.45
CA PRO A 28 0.25 -43.28 21.33
C PRO A 28 -1.21 -43.54 21.77
N LEU A 29 -2.12 -42.68 21.30
CA LEU A 29 -3.56 -42.84 21.50
C LEU A 29 -4.12 -44.06 20.72
N PRO A 30 -5.19 -44.70 21.22
CA PRO A 30 -5.83 -45.85 20.57
C PRO A 30 -6.63 -45.45 19.32
N GLY A 31 -6.64 -46.36 18.35
CA GLY A 31 -7.11 -46.16 16.99
C GLY A 31 -8.58 -45.77 16.82
N THR A 32 -8.80 -44.97 15.78
CA THR A 32 -10.11 -44.66 15.22
C THR A 32 -10.46 -45.70 14.14
N PRO A 33 -11.67 -46.28 14.15
CA PRO A 33 -12.07 -47.28 13.17
C PRO A 33 -12.24 -46.68 11.77
N SER A 34 -11.64 -47.38 10.81
CA SER A 34 -11.87 -47.26 9.37
C SER A 34 -13.36 -47.47 9.04
N GLN A 35 -13.99 -46.47 8.44
CA GLN A 35 -15.30 -46.61 7.80
C GLN A 35 -15.21 -46.21 6.33
N GLY A 36 -15.46 -47.21 5.48
CA GLY A 36 -16.46 -47.14 4.40
C GLY A 36 -16.20 -46.14 3.28
N ALA A 37 -15.59 -46.63 2.20
CA ALA A 37 -15.67 -46.04 0.88
C ALA A 37 -17.14 -45.90 0.44
N ASN A 38 -17.64 -44.66 0.43
CA ASN A 38 -18.89 -44.31 -0.25
C ASN A 38 -18.53 -43.61 -1.58
N THR A 39 -18.53 -44.39 -2.65
CA THR A 39 -18.47 -43.89 -4.03
C THR A 39 -19.81 -43.26 -4.39
N TRP A 40 -19.90 -41.94 -4.23
CA TRP A 40 -21.00 -41.16 -4.78
C TRP A 40 -20.79 -40.96 -6.28
N GLN A 41 -21.63 -41.56 -7.12
CA GLN A 41 -21.70 -41.27 -8.55
C GLN A 41 -22.85 -40.28 -8.81
N PRO A 42 -22.61 -39.15 -9.49
CA PRO A 42 -23.69 -38.26 -9.89
C PRO A 42 -24.55 -38.92 -10.98
N PRO A 43 -25.87 -38.63 -11.03
CA PRO A 43 -26.77 -39.15 -12.05
C PRO A 43 -26.40 -38.61 -13.44
N VAL A 44 -26.32 -39.51 -14.41
CA VAL A 44 -26.08 -39.23 -15.82
C VAL A 44 -27.33 -38.55 -16.42
N PRO A 45 -27.21 -37.39 -17.09
CA PRO A 45 -28.36 -36.75 -17.74
C PRO A 45 -28.86 -37.57 -18.94
N PRO A 46 -30.17 -37.46 -19.27
CA PRO A 46 -30.76 -38.18 -20.40
C PRO A 46 -30.16 -37.74 -21.74
N VAL A 47 -29.75 -38.74 -22.51
CA VAL A 47 -29.26 -38.62 -23.89
C VAL A 47 -30.37 -38.04 -24.77
N SER A 48 -30.11 -36.86 -25.32
CA SER A 48 -30.96 -36.26 -26.35
C SER A 48 -30.63 -36.88 -27.72
N PRO A 49 -31.62 -37.16 -28.58
CA PRO A 49 -31.38 -37.76 -29.89
C PRO A 49 -30.65 -36.82 -30.86
N ASP A 50 -29.72 -37.41 -31.61
CA ASP A 50 -28.92 -36.83 -32.69
C ASP A 50 -29.74 -36.00 -33.69
N PRO A 51 -29.34 -34.74 -33.98
CA PRO A 51 -29.64 -34.12 -35.24
C PRO A 51 -28.64 -34.62 -36.30
N SER A 52 -29.19 -35.31 -37.29
CA SER A 52 -28.55 -35.73 -38.55
C SER A 52 -27.57 -34.69 -39.10
N TYR A 53 -26.31 -35.09 -39.29
CA TYR A 53 -25.30 -34.34 -40.01
C TYR A 53 -25.71 -34.15 -41.49
N GLN A 54 -26.07 -32.93 -41.86
CA GLN A 54 -25.98 -32.47 -43.24
C GLN A 54 -24.59 -31.87 -43.47
N ALA A 55 -23.82 -32.48 -44.36
CA ALA A 55 -22.54 -31.96 -44.82
C ALA A 55 -22.77 -30.66 -45.62
N ALA A 56 -22.27 -29.53 -45.09
CA ALA A 56 -22.21 -28.25 -45.78
C ALA A 56 -20.76 -27.93 -46.18
N ALA A 57 -20.63 -27.37 -47.38
CA ALA A 57 -19.42 -27.07 -48.14
C ALA A 57 -18.40 -26.15 -47.43
N PRO A 58 -17.12 -26.12 -47.88
CA PRO A 58 -16.11 -25.22 -47.33
C PRO A 58 -16.37 -23.79 -47.84
N GLY A 59 -16.89 -22.93 -46.96
CA GLY A 59 -17.16 -21.51 -47.22
C GLY A 59 -16.62 -20.65 -46.08
N GLY A 60 -16.02 -19.51 -46.43
CA GLY A 60 -15.11 -18.73 -45.59
C GLY A 60 -15.64 -18.27 -44.23
N MET A 61 -14.73 -18.12 -43.28
CA MET A 61 -14.99 -17.47 -41.99
C MET A 61 -15.40 -16.01 -42.22
N PRO A 62 -16.53 -15.55 -41.65
CA PRO A 62 -16.81 -14.12 -41.58
C PRO A 62 -15.87 -13.46 -40.56
N PRO A 63 -15.47 -12.20 -40.76
CA PRO A 63 -14.63 -11.47 -39.83
C PRO A 63 -15.36 -11.27 -38.50
N MET A 64 -14.69 -11.59 -37.38
CA MET A 64 -15.16 -11.22 -36.05
C MET A 64 -15.23 -9.69 -35.97
N VAL A 65 -16.44 -9.15 -35.81
CA VAL A 65 -16.64 -7.75 -35.46
C VAL A 65 -16.34 -7.61 -33.96
N PRO A 66 -15.35 -6.80 -33.53
CA PRO A 66 -15.12 -6.57 -32.12
C PRO A 66 -16.35 -5.90 -31.51
N LEU A 67 -16.89 -6.47 -30.42
CA LEU A 67 -17.98 -5.83 -29.68
C LEU A 67 -17.49 -4.47 -29.15
N PRO A 68 -18.27 -3.38 -29.30
CA PRO A 68 -17.88 -2.08 -28.79
C PRO A 68 -17.85 -2.11 -27.26
N LYS A 69 -16.66 -1.90 -26.68
CA LYS A 69 -16.46 -1.69 -25.24
C LYS A 69 -17.25 -0.44 -24.83
N LYS A 70 -18.38 -0.65 -24.16
CA LYS A 70 -19.28 0.42 -23.71
C LYS A 70 -18.53 1.28 -22.69
N ARG A 71 -17.99 2.42 -23.15
CA ARG A 71 -17.32 3.41 -22.27
C ARG A 71 -18.33 3.86 -21.21
N ARG A 72 -17.98 3.70 -19.93
CA ARG A 72 -18.75 4.20 -18.78
C ARG A 72 -18.57 5.72 -18.61
N THR A 73 -18.59 6.47 -19.71
CA THR A 73 -18.37 7.93 -19.74
C THR A 73 -19.40 8.68 -18.88
N GLY A 74 -20.60 8.12 -18.70
CA GLY A 74 -21.67 8.76 -17.93
C GLY A 74 -21.43 8.81 -16.42
N CYS A 75 -20.72 7.85 -15.82
CA CYS A 75 -20.44 7.88 -14.37
C CYS A 75 -19.30 8.86 -14.04
N LEU A 76 -18.29 8.87 -14.90
CA LEU A 76 -17.14 9.77 -14.80
C LEU A 76 -17.55 11.24 -14.94
N ILE A 77 -18.51 11.54 -15.83
CA ILE A 77 -19.09 12.89 -15.95
C ILE A 77 -19.85 13.30 -14.67
N VAL A 78 -20.56 12.40 -14.00
CA VAL A 78 -21.28 12.72 -12.75
C VAL A 78 -20.32 12.96 -11.59
N ILE A 79 -19.25 12.16 -11.48
CA ILE A 79 -18.18 12.38 -10.48
C ILE A 79 -17.45 13.69 -10.75
N ILE A 80 -17.10 13.98 -12.00
CA ILE A 80 -16.48 15.26 -12.38
C ILE A 80 -17.41 16.43 -12.08
N ILE A 81 -18.72 16.33 -12.36
CA ILE A 81 -19.69 17.39 -12.04
C ILE A 81 -19.85 17.56 -10.52
N LEU A 82 -19.85 16.48 -9.74
CA LEU A 82 -19.89 16.54 -8.28
C LEU A 82 -18.61 17.16 -7.71
N LEU A 83 -17.45 16.78 -8.25
CA LEU A 83 -16.15 17.36 -7.94
C LEU A 83 -16.13 18.86 -8.31
N ILE A 84 -16.66 19.24 -9.47
CA ILE A 84 -16.79 20.63 -9.92
C ILE A 84 -17.68 21.44 -8.96
N LEU A 85 -18.79 20.87 -8.49
CA LEU A 85 -19.72 21.53 -7.57
C LEU A 85 -19.10 21.69 -6.17
N LEU A 86 -18.36 20.69 -5.70
CA LEU A 86 -17.64 20.71 -4.42
C LEU A 86 -16.43 21.66 -4.44
N LEU A 87 -15.71 21.73 -5.57
CA LEU A 87 -14.53 22.57 -5.75
C LEU A 87 -14.90 24.06 -5.96
N ALA A 88 -16.08 24.34 -6.53
CA ALA A 88 -16.65 25.70 -6.59
C ALA A 88 -17.03 26.25 -5.20
N ILE A 89 -17.41 25.39 -4.26
CA ILE A 89 -17.71 25.76 -2.86
C ILE A 89 -16.41 25.83 -2.03
N ALA A 90 -15.48 24.90 -2.23
CA ALA A 90 -14.17 24.87 -1.57
C ALA A 90 -13.25 26.04 -1.97
N GLY A 91 -13.41 26.60 -3.18
CA GLY A 91 -12.62 27.73 -3.68
C GLY A 91 -12.72 29.02 -2.85
N LEU A 92 -13.83 29.22 -2.12
CA LEU A 92 -14.02 30.35 -1.21
C LEU A 92 -13.47 30.07 0.20
N ALA A 93 -13.42 28.80 0.63
CA ALA A 93 -12.87 28.38 1.93
C ALA A 93 -11.35 28.14 1.92
N ALA A 94 -10.77 27.87 0.74
CA ALA A 94 -9.35 27.59 0.55
C ALA A 94 -8.41 28.78 0.90
N MET A 95 -8.92 30.02 0.95
CA MET A 95 -8.14 31.16 1.47
C MET A 95 -7.92 31.11 2.99
N VAL A 96 -8.73 30.35 3.75
CA VAL A 96 -8.69 30.36 5.22
C VAL A 96 -8.01 29.10 5.80
N PHE A 97 -8.09 27.95 5.12
CA PHE A 97 -7.60 26.67 5.67
C PHE A 97 -6.31 26.11 5.05
N GLY A 98 -5.67 26.81 4.11
CA GLY A 98 -4.27 26.54 3.77
C GLY A 98 -3.29 26.77 4.94
N LEU A 99 -3.76 27.31 6.08
CA LEU A 99 -2.93 27.62 7.25
C LEU A 99 -2.72 26.46 8.24
N PHE A 100 -3.63 25.49 8.33
CA PHE A 100 -3.48 24.37 9.27
C PHE A 100 -3.19 23.11 8.43
N GLY A 101 -1.99 22.56 8.59
CA GLY A 101 -1.53 21.36 7.87
C GLY A 101 -2.42 20.12 8.10
N PRO A 102 -1.96 18.93 7.71
CA PRO A 102 -2.69 17.71 8.01
C PRO A 102 -2.91 17.57 9.53
N LYS A 103 -3.95 16.83 9.94
CA LYS A 103 -4.23 16.57 11.36
C LYS A 103 -3.00 15.92 11.98
N ASN A 104 -2.49 16.47 13.07
CA ASN A 104 -1.43 15.83 13.84
C ASN A 104 -2.05 14.71 14.70
N LEU A 105 -1.64 13.48 14.44
CA LEU A 105 -1.99 12.28 15.20
C LEU A 105 -1.08 12.10 16.43
N GLY A 106 0.05 12.82 16.49
CA GLY A 106 1.02 12.70 17.57
C GLY A 106 2.09 11.63 17.32
N VAL A 107 2.10 11.03 16.13
CA VAL A 107 3.12 10.06 15.71
C VAL A 107 4.33 10.81 15.18
N GLU A 108 5.44 10.69 15.90
CA GLU A 108 6.76 11.16 15.48
C GLU A 108 7.62 9.94 15.16
N TYR A 109 8.49 10.06 14.16
CA TYR A 109 9.41 9.00 13.77
C TYR A 109 10.84 9.53 13.72
N THR A 110 11.79 8.61 13.84
CA THR A 110 13.22 8.84 13.80
C THR A 110 13.84 8.19 12.57
N GLU A 111 15.11 8.49 12.32
CA GLU A 111 15.88 7.78 11.28
C GLU A 111 15.95 6.27 11.57
N ALA A 112 16.02 5.88 12.84
CA ALA A 112 16.08 4.46 13.22
C ALA A 112 14.80 3.71 12.83
N ASP A 113 13.64 4.36 12.90
CA ASP A 113 12.37 3.77 12.50
C ASP A 113 12.32 3.54 10.97
N TYR A 114 12.85 4.49 10.19
CA TYR A 114 12.99 4.31 8.74
C TYR A 114 13.93 3.15 8.40
N GLN A 115 15.12 3.10 9.02
CA GLN A 115 16.09 2.04 8.77
C GLN A 115 15.56 0.66 9.19
N SER A 116 14.86 0.58 10.32
CA SER A 116 14.18 -0.64 10.78
C SER A 116 13.12 -1.09 9.77
N ALA A 117 12.28 -0.17 9.27
CA ALA A 117 11.30 -0.47 8.23
C ALA A 117 11.95 -1.02 6.96
N MET A 118 13.02 -0.38 6.48
CA MET A 118 13.75 -0.82 5.29
C MET A 118 14.42 -2.18 5.48
N GLU A 119 14.99 -2.45 6.66
CA GLU A 119 15.58 -3.76 6.99
C GLU A 119 14.52 -4.87 6.97
N LYS A 120 13.34 -4.61 7.56
CA LYS A 120 12.20 -5.56 7.58
C LYS A 120 11.67 -5.88 6.18
N ILE A 121 11.57 -4.86 5.33
CA ILE A 121 11.16 -5.01 3.92
C ILE A 121 12.24 -5.77 3.13
N GLY A 122 13.52 -5.47 3.38
CA GLY A 122 14.65 -6.13 2.73
C GLY A 122 14.81 -5.77 1.25
N THR A 123 14.34 -4.59 0.84
CA THR A 123 14.51 -4.07 -0.52
C THR A 123 15.70 -3.12 -0.60
N GLU A 124 16.62 -3.40 -1.51
CA GLU A 124 17.68 -2.48 -1.91
C GLU A 124 17.15 -1.51 -2.98
N ILE A 125 17.39 -0.21 -2.79
CA ILE A 125 17.01 0.84 -3.75
C ILE A 125 18.29 1.45 -4.32
N ILE A 126 18.34 1.54 -5.65
CA ILE A 126 19.41 2.20 -6.39
C ILE A 126 18.77 3.29 -7.25
N PHE A 127 19.18 4.54 -7.07
CA PHE A 127 18.64 5.68 -7.83
C PHE A 127 19.76 6.45 -8.52
N ASP A 128 19.72 6.52 -9.85
CA ASP A 128 20.75 7.13 -10.70
C ASP A 128 22.18 6.68 -10.31
N GLY A 129 22.32 5.39 -9.96
CA GLY A 129 23.58 4.76 -9.56
C GLY A 129 24.00 5.01 -8.10
N GLN A 130 23.19 5.72 -7.31
CA GLN A 130 23.39 5.92 -5.88
C GLN A 130 22.65 4.86 -5.07
N GLU A 131 23.28 4.37 -4.00
CA GLU A 131 22.72 3.41 -3.04
C GLU A 131 23.25 3.71 -1.63
N GLY A 132 22.70 3.05 -0.61
CA GLY A 132 23.14 3.19 0.79
C GLY A 132 23.18 4.65 1.28
N ASP A 133 24.28 5.03 1.95
CA ASP A 133 24.45 6.37 2.53
C ASP A 133 24.40 7.50 1.49
N ASN A 134 24.97 7.28 0.29
CA ASN A 134 24.95 8.30 -0.77
C ASN A 134 23.52 8.56 -1.26
N LEU A 135 22.72 7.49 -1.39
CA LEU A 135 21.30 7.63 -1.73
C LEU A 135 20.54 8.33 -0.61
N ARG A 136 20.88 8.04 0.66
CA ARG A 136 20.25 8.70 1.80
C ARG A 136 20.50 10.20 1.81
N GLU A 137 21.75 10.62 1.61
CA GLU A 137 22.13 12.04 1.52
C GLU A 137 21.37 12.74 0.39
N LEU A 138 21.35 12.15 -0.81
CA LEU A 138 20.59 12.68 -1.94
C LEU A 138 19.09 12.78 -1.64
N THR A 139 18.52 11.77 -0.97
CA THR A 139 17.09 11.76 -0.62
C THR A 139 16.74 12.89 0.36
N LEU A 140 17.63 13.19 1.31
CA LEU A 140 17.47 14.32 2.23
C LEU A 140 17.53 15.66 1.50
N GLU A 141 18.48 15.83 0.57
CA GLU A 141 18.61 17.03 -0.26
C GLU A 141 17.34 17.26 -1.10
N LEU A 142 16.86 16.21 -1.78
CA LEU A 142 15.63 16.24 -2.60
C LEU A 142 14.35 16.52 -1.78
N LYS A 143 14.39 16.25 -0.47
CA LYS A 143 13.28 16.54 0.43
C LYS A 143 13.34 17.99 0.91
N GLU A 144 14.53 18.49 1.25
CA GLU A 144 14.77 19.86 1.71
C GLU A 144 14.48 20.88 0.60
N ASP A 145 14.91 20.60 -0.63
CA ASP A 145 14.67 21.47 -1.79
C ASP A 145 13.22 21.38 -2.31
N GLY A 146 12.47 20.35 -1.89
CA GLY A 146 11.11 20.08 -2.31
C GLY A 146 10.98 19.58 -3.75
N THR A 147 12.05 19.05 -4.33
CA THR A 147 12.13 18.52 -5.69
C THR A 147 11.13 17.40 -5.89
N GLN A 148 10.51 17.38 -7.07
CA GLN A 148 9.53 16.38 -7.47
C GLN A 148 9.80 15.93 -8.89
N TYR A 149 9.96 14.63 -9.08
CA TYR A 149 10.18 14.02 -10.36
C TYR A 149 8.89 13.40 -10.91
N PRO A 150 8.59 13.58 -12.21
CA PRO A 150 7.55 12.80 -12.87
C PRO A 150 7.98 11.34 -12.97
N VAL A 151 7.14 10.41 -12.55
CA VAL A 151 7.48 8.97 -12.58
C VAL A 151 7.77 8.50 -14.02
N ALA A 152 7.08 9.11 -14.99
CA ALA A 152 7.23 8.83 -16.41
C ALA A 152 8.58 9.23 -17.02
N GLU A 153 9.43 9.99 -16.34
CA GLU A 153 10.78 10.34 -16.82
C GLU A 153 11.85 9.30 -16.45
N PHE A 154 11.47 8.24 -15.72
CA PHE A 154 12.39 7.25 -15.18
C PHE A 154 12.03 5.84 -15.63
N ASP A 155 13.07 5.03 -15.81
CA ASP A 155 12.96 3.58 -15.97
C ASP A 155 13.07 2.93 -14.60
N TRP A 156 12.12 2.04 -14.33
CA TRP A 156 12.02 1.31 -13.08
C TRP A 156 12.26 -0.17 -13.38
N GLN A 157 13.29 -0.74 -12.75
CA GLN A 157 13.62 -2.16 -12.85
C GLN A 157 13.47 -2.79 -11.47
N HIS A 158 12.69 -3.86 -11.40
CA HIS A 158 12.41 -4.59 -10.18
C HIS A 158 12.85 -6.03 -10.35
N ASP A 159 13.72 -6.48 -9.45
CA ASP A 159 14.35 -7.80 -9.56
C ASP A 159 14.19 -8.61 -8.28
N ASN A 160 14.34 -9.92 -8.42
CA ASN A 160 14.42 -10.89 -7.32
C ASN A 160 13.21 -10.76 -6.37
N PHE A 161 12.00 -10.98 -6.86
CA PHE A 161 10.80 -10.95 -6.02
C PHE A 161 10.82 -12.08 -4.99
N GLN A 162 10.59 -11.75 -3.73
CA GLN A 162 10.53 -12.71 -2.63
C GLN A 162 9.33 -12.41 -1.75
N ARG A 163 8.69 -13.48 -1.24
CA ARG A 163 7.66 -13.35 -0.21
C ARG A 163 8.33 -13.02 1.11
N ARG A 164 7.87 -11.95 1.76
CA ARG A 164 8.33 -11.47 3.05
C ARG A 164 7.10 -11.23 3.93
N SER A 165 7.21 -11.64 5.18
CA SER A 165 6.22 -11.33 6.21
C SER A 165 6.94 -10.56 7.33
N PHE A 166 6.41 -9.40 7.69
CA PHE A 166 7.00 -8.49 8.65
C PHE A 166 5.93 -7.63 9.32
N GLU A 167 6.29 -6.99 10.43
CA GLU A 167 5.42 -6.07 11.15
C GLU A 167 6.04 -4.68 11.22
N LEU A 168 5.23 -3.65 10.97
CA LEU A 168 5.62 -2.25 11.13
C LEU A 168 4.89 -1.61 12.29
N THR A 169 5.60 -0.89 13.16
CA THR A 169 4.97 0.01 14.13
C THR A 169 4.36 1.23 13.41
N PRO A 170 3.47 1.99 14.05
CA PRO A 170 3.00 3.28 13.55
C PRO A 170 4.13 4.24 13.12
N GLU A 171 5.20 4.31 13.91
CA GLU A 171 6.37 5.14 13.63
C GLU A 171 7.13 4.66 12.39
N GLU A 172 7.37 3.36 12.26
CA GLU A 172 8.04 2.75 11.11
C GLU A 172 7.23 2.91 9.82
N ALA A 173 5.91 2.67 9.86
CA ALA A 173 5.02 2.87 8.72
C ALA A 173 4.97 4.35 8.30
N THR A 174 4.91 5.24 9.30
CA THR A 174 4.98 6.69 9.08
C THR A 174 6.30 7.10 8.46
N ALA A 175 7.42 6.58 8.95
CA ALA A 175 8.75 6.84 8.41
C ALA A 175 8.85 6.38 6.96
N LEU A 176 8.44 5.14 6.68
CA LEU A 176 8.45 4.55 5.34
C LEU A 176 7.70 5.41 4.32
N CYS A 177 6.46 5.81 4.65
CA CYS A 177 5.63 6.64 3.77
C CYS A 177 6.21 8.03 3.47
N ASN A 178 7.06 8.56 4.36
CA ASN A 178 7.66 9.89 4.19
C ASN A 178 9.06 9.84 3.58
N GLU A 179 9.79 8.72 3.66
CA GLU A 179 11.22 8.64 3.35
C GLU A 179 11.58 7.76 2.14
N ILE A 180 10.76 6.75 1.77
CA ILE A 180 11.20 5.74 0.79
C ILE A 180 11.51 6.31 -0.61
N ALA A 181 10.76 7.33 -1.06
CA ALA A 181 10.93 7.95 -2.37
C ALA A 181 10.31 9.36 -2.45
N PRO A 182 10.69 10.32 -1.58
CA PRO A 182 9.99 11.61 -1.41
C PRO A 182 9.90 12.45 -2.69
N ALA A 183 10.87 12.33 -3.60
CA ALA A 183 10.84 13.02 -4.90
C ALA A 183 9.80 12.45 -5.87
N PHE A 184 9.43 11.18 -5.73
CA PHE A 184 8.47 10.50 -6.60
C PHE A 184 7.07 10.41 -5.97
N TYR A 185 6.98 10.49 -4.66
CA TYR A 185 5.77 10.18 -3.92
C TYR A 185 4.68 11.26 -4.02
N TRP A 186 3.43 10.84 -3.91
CA TRP A 186 2.27 11.72 -4.02
C TRP A 186 1.81 12.29 -2.68
N PHE A 187 2.32 11.75 -1.57
CA PHE A 187 1.95 12.18 -0.23
C PHE A 187 3.15 12.84 0.45
N GLU A 188 2.88 13.79 1.34
CA GLU A 188 3.86 14.36 2.26
C GLU A 188 3.22 14.51 3.64
N ARG A 189 4.06 14.57 4.68
CA ARG A 189 3.62 14.77 6.08
C ARG A 189 2.59 13.72 6.50
N THR A 190 2.79 12.49 6.02
CA THR A 190 1.94 11.36 6.39
C THR A 190 2.19 11.03 7.85
N GLN A 191 1.13 10.70 8.57
CA GLN A 191 1.15 10.05 9.88
C GLN A 191 0.14 8.92 9.85
N VAL A 192 0.52 7.77 10.35
CA VAL A 192 -0.34 6.60 10.50
C VAL A 192 -0.26 6.15 11.94
N ASP A 193 -1.41 5.92 12.55
CA ASP A 193 -1.56 5.47 13.94
C ASP A 193 -2.53 4.30 14.04
N ILE A 194 -2.37 3.48 15.07
CA ILE A 194 -3.27 2.37 15.41
C ILE A 194 -3.84 2.64 16.79
N LEU A 195 -5.14 2.93 16.84
CA LEU A 195 -5.86 3.15 18.09
C LEU A 195 -6.22 1.81 18.75
N PRO A 196 -6.49 1.82 20.08
CA PRO A 196 -7.01 0.65 20.77
C PRO A 196 -8.24 0.06 20.07
N GLY A 197 -8.23 -1.27 19.86
CA GLY A 197 -9.27 -1.98 19.13
C GLY A 197 -9.02 -2.11 17.62
N GLY A 198 -7.79 -1.84 17.16
CA GLY A 198 -7.38 -2.09 15.77
C GLY A 198 -7.86 -1.05 14.76
N ILE A 199 -8.34 0.11 15.23
CA ILE A 199 -8.80 1.20 14.36
C ILE A 199 -7.59 1.98 13.86
N VAL A 200 -7.44 2.11 12.54
CA VAL A 200 -6.35 2.87 11.94
C VAL A 200 -6.76 4.33 11.78
N GLU A 201 -5.87 5.26 12.14
CA GLU A 201 -5.93 6.66 11.72
C GLU A 201 -4.80 6.96 10.74
N ALA A 202 -5.13 7.62 9.63
CA ALA A 202 -4.14 8.12 8.68
C ALA A 202 -4.41 9.59 8.38
N SER A 203 -3.35 10.39 8.34
CA SER A 203 -3.41 11.82 8.05
C SER A 203 -2.22 12.20 7.17
N GLY A 204 -2.42 13.09 6.21
CA GLY A 204 -1.33 13.52 5.34
C GLY A 204 -1.75 14.55 4.31
N THR A 205 -0.80 15.01 3.52
CA THR A 205 -1.07 15.96 2.43
C THR A 205 -0.84 15.28 1.10
N LEU A 206 -1.92 15.10 0.32
CA LEU A 206 -1.86 14.62 -1.05
C LEU A 206 -1.45 15.76 -1.98
N ARG A 207 -0.40 15.55 -2.77
CA ARG A 207 0.03 16.38 -3.90
C ARG A 207 -0.90 16.11 -5.10
N LEU A 208 -2.15 16.56 -4.99
CA LEU A 208 -3.24 16.23 -5.91
C LEU A 208 -2.86 16.43 -7.38
N ARG A 209 -2.25 17.56 -7.72
CA ARG A 209 -1.83 17.82 -9.11
C ARG A 209 -0.82 16.79 -9.63
N LYS A 210 0.16 16.41 -8.81
CA LYS A 210 1.16 15.40 -9.18
C LYS A 210 0.52 14.02 -9.33
N ALA A 211 -0.35 13.63 -8.40
CA ALA A 211 -1.08 12.37 -8.47
C ALA A 211 -1.94 12.28 -9.75
N LEU A 212 -2.65 13.35 -10.11
CA LEU A 212 -3.40 13.42 -11.36
C LEU A 212 -2.46 13.37 -12.58
N GLN A 213 -1.32 14.06 -12.55
CA GLN A 213 -0.34 14.04 -13.65
C GLN A 213 0.24 12.64 -13.88
N ASP A 214 0.56 11.92 -12.81
CA ASP A 214 1.23 10.63 -12.92
C ASP A 214 0.24 9.49 -13.24
N HIS A 215 -1.01 9.55 -12.77
CA HIS A 215 -1.96 8.43 -12.90
C HIS A 215 -3.17 8.71 -13.79
N TYR A 216 -3.62 9.95 -13.90
CA TYR A 216 -4.85 10.33 -14.57
C TYR A 216 -4.68 11.61 -15.43
N PRO A 217 -3.67 11.65 -16.32
CA PRO A 217 -3.33 12.87 -17.05
C PRO A 217 -4.49 13.40 -17.89
N GLU A 218 -5.39 12.53 -18.35
CA GLU A 218 -6.61 12.89 -19.07
C GLU A 218 -7.59 13.74 -18.25
N LEU A 219 -7.59 13.60 -16.91
CA LEU A 219 -8.49 14.34 -16.04
C LEU A 219 -8.04 15.79 -15.83
N ILE A 220 -6.78 16.11 -16.11
CA ILE A 220 -6.22 17.44 -15.84
C ILE A 220 -6.89 18.51 -16.70
N ASP A 221 -7.11 18.19 -17.98
CA ASP A 221 -7.70 19.11 -18.95
C ASP A 221 -9.24 19.17 -18.85
N GLU A 222 -9.85 18.19 -18.17
CA GLU A 222 -11.30 18.13 -17.96
C GLU A 222 -11.77 18.98 -16.77
N VAL A 223 -10.86 19.42 -15.89
CA VAL A 223 -11.19 20.26 -14.74
C VAL A 223 -11.23 21.75 -15.17
N PRO A 224 -12.40 22.41 -15.17
CA PRO A 224 -12.57 23.75 -15.74
C PRO A 224 -12.02 24.90 -14.85
N PHE A 225 -11.20 24.59 -13.84
CA PHE A 225 -10.62 25.54 -12.91
C PHE A 225 -9.23 25.08 -12.44
N PRO A 226 -8.41 25.96 -11.83
CA PRO A 226 -7.10 25.59 -11.33
C PRO A 226 -7.20 24.47 -10.29
N ILE A 227 -6.67 23.30 -10.61
CA ILE A 227 -6.57 22.15 -9.69
C ILE A 227 -5.72 22.57 -8.47
N PHE A 228 -6.23 22.30 -7.27
CA PHE A 228 -5.48 22.51 -6.03
C PHE A 228 -4.16 21.73 -6.10
N ARG A 229 -3.05 22.40 -5.78
CA ARG A 229 -1.73 21.74 -5.79
C ARG A 229 -1.64 20.63 -4.74
N LYS A 230 -2.28 20.85 -3.58
CA LYS A 230 -2.22 20.00 -2.41
C LYS A 230 -3.59 19.97 -1.71
N VAL A 231 -3.92 18.83 -1.10
CA VAL A 231 -5.12 18.64 -0.26
C VAL A 231 -4.71 17.86 0.98
N ASN A 232 -5.13 18.33 2.16
CA ASN A 232 -4.94 17.58 3.40
C ASN A 232 -6.03 16.52 3.53
N LEU A 233 -5.65 15.30 3.85
CA LEU A 233 -6.51 14.15 4.02
C LEU A 233 -6.43 13.66 5.47
N TYR A 234 -7.55 13.20 5.99
CA TYR A 234 -7.63 12.45 7.23
C TYR A 234 -8.66 11.34 7.07
N ALA A 235 -8.28 10.12 7.43
CA ALA A 235 -9.13 8.94 7.45
C ALA A 235 -9.01 8.25 8.81
N ARG A 236 -10.11 7.66 9.27
CA ARG A 236 -10.15 6.79 10.45
C ARG A 236 -11.10 5.64 10.16
N GLY A 237 -10.67 4.41 10.42
CA GLY A 237 -11.51 3.23 10.35
C GLY A 237 -10.71 1.95 10.09
N GLY A 238 -11.38 0.96 9.49
CA GLY A 238 -10.75 -0.28 9.07
C GLY A 238 -10.01 -0.13 7.74
N ILE A 239 -8.84 -0.76 7.66
CA ILE A 239 -8.10 -0.97 6.42
C ILE A 239 -7.71 -2.44 6.36
N GLU A 240 -7.93 -3.05 5.20
CA GLU A 240 -7.49 -4.40 4.92
C GLU A 240 -7.00 -4.46 3.48
N ILE A 241 -5.89 -5.14 3.24
CA ILE A 241 -5.49 -5.52 1.89
C ILE A 241 -5.45 -7.03 1.82
N ARG A 242 -6.09 -7.62 0.81
CA ARG A 242 -6.02 -9.05 0.50
C ARG A 242 -5.79 -9.25 -0.98
N GLU A 243 -4.70 -9.93 -1.34
CA GLU A 243 -4.35 -10.22 -2.73
C GLU A 243 -4.37 -8.96 -3.63
N ASN A 244 -3.71 -7.88 -3.17
CA ASN A 244 -3.75 -6.54 -3.79
C ASN A 244 -5.15 -5.92 -3.93
N SER A 245 -6.18 -6.44 -3.27
CA SER A 245 -7.48 -5.78 -3.15
C SER A 245 -7.51 -4.98 -1.87
N LEU A 246 -7.61 -3.66 -1.98
CA LEU A 246 -7.78 -2.76 -0.84
C LEU A 246 -9.26 -2.65 -0.48
N ASP A 247 -9.59 -2.97 0.77
CA ASP A 247 -10.88 -2.71 1.39
C ASP A 247 -10.70 -1.57 2.43
N LEU A 248 -11.52 -0.53 2.28
CA LEU A 248 -11.53 0.62 3.17
C LEU A 248 -12.91 0.71 3.83
N ALA A 249 -12.94 0.54 5.16
CA ALA A 249 -14.13 0.76 5.96
C ALA A 249 -13.93 1.98 6.89
N PRO A 250 -13.84 3.20 6.34
CA PRO A 250 -13.64 4.40 7.14
C PRO A 250 -14.91 4.75 7.93
N ASP A 251 -14.78 4.94 9.24
CA ASP A 251 -15.80 5.59 10.07
C ASP A 251 -15.82 7.11 9.83
N THR A 252 -14.68 7.66 9.42
CA THR A 252 -14.52 9.09 9.17
C THR A 252 -13.55 9.31 8.04
N PHE A 253 -13.93 10.18 7.11
CA PHE A 253 -13.05 10.70 6.09
C PHE A 253 -13.22 12.22 6.01
N ARG A 254 -12.11 12.95 5.90
CA ARG A 254 -12.07 14.42 5.80
C ARG A 254 -11.02 14.86 4.81
N THR A 255 -11.36 15.84 4.01
CA THR A 255 -10.50 16.36 2.95
C THR A 255 -10.40 17.87 3.05
N GLY A 256 -9.55 18.38 3.95
CA GLY A 256 -9.33 19.82 4.13
C GLY A 256 -10.62 20.67 4.02
N PRO A 257 -10.68 21.68 3.13
CA PRO A 257 -11.86 22.51 2.92
C PRO A 257 -12.93 21.89 2.00
N ILE A 258 -12.69 20.69 1.47
CA ILE A 258 -13.63 19.98 0.62
C ILE A 258 -14.63 19.27 1.53
N GLU A 259 -15.78 19.90 1.73
CA GLU A 259 -16.93 19.28 2.38
C GLU A 259 -17.64 18.33 1.40
N GLY A 260 -18.36 17.33 1.90
CA GLY A 260 -19.25 16.48 1.10
C GLY A 260 -18.65 15.23 0.46
N ILE A 261 -17.37 14.91 0.71
CA ILE A 261 -16.87 13.55 0.42
C ILE A 261 -17.27 12.64 1.59
N SER A 262 -18.19 11.72 1.33
CA SER A 262 -18.60 10.72 2.33
C SER A 262 -17.61 9.55 2.39
N THR A 263 -17.73 8.77 3.46
CA THR A 263 -17.07 7.47 3.61
C THR A 263 -17.48 6.51 2.50
N ASP A 264 -18.76 6.50 2.11
CA ASP A 264 -19.28 5.67 1.02
C ASP A 264 -18.62 6.02 -0.32
N MET A 265 -18.38 7.32 -0.57
CA MET A 265 -17.66 7.74 -1.77
C MET A 265 -16.21 7.25 -1.77
N LEU A 266 -15.55 7.14 -0.61
CA LEU A 266 -14.18 6.61 -0.56
C LEU A 266 -14.17 5.12 -0.90
N ASP A 267 -15.10 4.35 -0.33
CA ASP A 267 -15.25 2.92 -0.58
C ASP A 267 -15.58 2.64 -2.07
N GLU A 268 -16.60 3.30 -2.62
CA GLU A 268 -16.99 3.15 -4.04
C GLU A 268 -15.86 3.51 -5.02
N ASN A 269 -14.90 4.33 -4.59
CA ASN A 269 -13.79 4.83 -5.39
C ASN A 269 -12.43 4.27 -4.94
N ALA A 270 -12.39 3.26 -4.07
CA ALA A 270 -11.15 2.66 -3.56
C ALA A 270 -10.23 2.15 -4.69
N HIS A 271 -10.82 1.68 -5.79
CA HIS A 271 -10.11 1.23 -6.98
C HIS A 271 -9.23 2.30 -7.64
N TYR A 272 -9.48 3.61 -7.44
CA TYR A 272 -8.59 4.66 -7.93
C TYR A 272 -7.28 4.75 -7.16
N PHE A 273 -7.17 4.11 -5.99
CA PHE A 273 -5.94 4.00 -5.23
C PHE A 273 -5.13 2.75 -5.60
N GLU A 274 -5.73 1.77 -6.29
CA GLU A 274 -5.03 0.57 -6.77
C GLU A 274 -3.73 0.89 -7.53
N PRO A 275 -3.72 1.82 -8.51
CA PRO A 275 -2.50 2.13 -9.26
C PRO A 275 -1.34 2.64 -8.40
N LEU A 276 -1.58 3.14 -7.19
CA LEU A 276 -0.51 3.61 -6.31
C LEU A 276 0.38 2.44 -5.86
N TYR A 277 -0.21 1.29 -5.55
CA TYR A 277 0.51 0.11 -5.05
C TYR A 277 0.64 -1.01 -6.10
N THR A 278 -0.20 -1.04 -7.14
CA THR A 278 -0.05 -1.98 -8.27
C THR A 278 0.88 -1.46 -9.37
N SER A 279 1.50 -0.29 -9.20
CA SER A 279 2.43 0.29 -10.15
C SER A 279 3.73 -0.52 -10.31
N ILE A 280 4.07 -1.36 -9.34
CA ILE A 280 5.23 -2.24 -9.34
C ILE A 280 4.83 -3.62 -9.90
N PRO A 281 5.20 -3.97 -11.14
CA PRO A 281 4.83 -5.26 -11.72
C PRO A 281 5.41 -6.42 -10.92
N GLY A 282 4.58 -7.36 -10.49
CA GLY A 282 5.00 -8.53 -9.70
C GLY A 282 4.93 -8.33 -8.18
N LEU A 283 4.68 -7.10 -7.70
CA LEU A 283 4.39 -6.87 -6.29
C LEU A 283 2.99 -7.41 -5.96
N VAL A 284 2.89 -8.21 -4.91
CA VAL A 284 1.61 -8.75 -4.40
C VAL A 284 1.58 -8.62 -2.89
N ILE A 285 0.68 -7.79 -2.36
CA ILE A 285 0.34 -7.72 -0.95
C ILE A 285 -0.71 -8.81 -0.71
N HIS A 286 -0.28 -9.94 -0.14
CA HIS A 286 -1.15 -11.06 0.19
C HIS A 286 -2.09 -10.69 1.34
N SER A 287 -1.54 -10.05 2.37
CA SER A 287 -2.29 -9.50 3.49
C SER A 287 -1.66 -8.23 4.06
N LEU A 288 -2.50 -7.28 4.46
CA LEU A 288 -2.16 -6.20 5.39
C LEU A 288 -3.25 -6.15 6.45
N GLU A 289 -2.87 -6.42 7.69
CA GLU A 289 -3.78 -6.51 8.84
C GLU A 289 -3.19 -5.75 10.04
N VAL A 290 -4.05 -5.36 10.98
CA VAL A 290 -3.64 -4.77 12.26
C VAL A 290 -3.60 -5.87 13.32
N THR A 291 -2.48 -5.96 14.03
CA THR A 291 -2.28 -6.95 15.10
C THR A 291 -2.88 -6.48 16.44
N ASP A 292 -3.02 -7.40 17.39
CA ASP A 292 -3.44 -7.08 18.76
C ASP A 292 -2.40 -6.23 19.50
N GLU A 293 -1.15 -6.29 19.06
CA GLU A 293 -0.01 -5.49 19.54
C GLU A 293 -0.01 -4.05 19.01
N GLY A 294 -0.91 -3.72 18.08
CA GLY A 294 -0.98 -2.38 17.47
C GLY A 294 0.08 -2.15 16.40
N THR A 295 0.47 -3.19 15.66
CA THR A 295 1.38 -3.12 14.51
C THR A 295 0.64 -3.46 13.21
N PHE A 296 1.23 -3.08 12.08
CA PHE A 296 0.80 -3.50 10.75
C PHE A 296 1.50 -4.79 10.37
N ALA A 297 0.80 -5.92 10.38
CA ALA A 297 1.29 -7.18 9.85
C ALA A 297 1.13 -7.19 8.33
N VAL A 298 2.25 -7.28 7.62
CA VAL A 298 2.31 -7.29 6.17
C VAL A 298 2.88 -8.62 5.69
N ASP A 299 2.20 -9.26 4.75
CA ASP A 299 2.71 -10.39 4.00
C ASP A 299 2.65 -10.06 2.51
N ALA A 300 3.81 -9.98 1.86
CA ALA A 300 3.89 -9.52 0.49
C ALA A 300 5.01 -10.19 -0.31
N THR A 301 4.77 -10.43 -1.60
CA THR A 301 5.80 -10.67 -2.60
C THR A 301 6.34 -9.32 -3.06
N ILE A 302 7.58 -9.00 -2.69
CA ILE A 302 8.21 -7.69 -2.94
C ILE A 302 9.56 -7.84 -3.65
N PRO A 303 9.95 -6.90 -4.52
CA PRO A 303 11.25 -6.93 -5.16
C PRO A 303 12.34 -6.71 -4.11
N GLN A 304 13.39 -7.54 -4.14
CA GLN A 304 14.53 -7.35 -3.24
C GLN A 304 15.52 -6.31 -3.77
N ARG A 305 15.36 -5.89 -5.04
CA ARG A 305 16.12 -4.80 -5.64
C ARG A 305 15.23 -3.97 -6.55
N THR A 306 15.30 -2.65 -6.41
CA THR A 306 14.70 -1.67 -7.32
C THR A 306 15.76 -0.70 -7.82
N THR A 307 15.96 -0.68 -9.14
CA THR A 307 16.85 0.28 -9.81
C THR A 307 16.02 1.30 -10.55
N VAL A 308 16.29 2.57 -10.30
CA VAL A 308 15.59 3.71 -10.90
C VAL A 308 16.62 4.56 -11.63
N THR A 309 16.46 4.69 -12.94
CA THR A 309 17.37 5.47 -13.79
C THR A 309 16.62 6.47 -14.62
N ARG A 310 17.13 7.69 -14.72
CA ARG A 310 16.55 8.70 -15.62
C ARG A 310 16.58 8.21 -17.07
N ARG A 311 15.44 8.28 -17.76
CA ARG A 311 15.38 8.01 -19.21
C ARG A 311 16.23 9.03 -19.93
N GLN A 312 17.10 8.56 -20.81
CA GLN A 312 17.78 9.46 -21.73
C GLN A 312 16.75 9.95 -22.78
N PRO A 313 16.77 11.24 -23.13
CA PRO A 313 15.85 11.82 -24.12
C PRO A 313 16.07 11.25 -25.53
#